data_AF-A0A2R4FEP6-F1
#
_entry.id   AF-A0A2R4FEP6-F1
#
_cell.length_a   1.000
_cell.length_b   1.000
_cell.length_c   1.000
_cell.angle_alpha   90.00
_cell.angle_beta   90.00
_cell.angle_gamma   90.00
#
_symmetry.space_group_name_H-M   'P 1'
#
loop_
_entity.id
_entity.type
_entity.pdbx_description
1 polymer ?
#
loop_
_entity_poly.entity_id
_entity_poly.type
_entity_poly.pdbx_seq_one_letter_code
_entity_poly.pdbx_strand_id
1 'polypeptide(L)'
;MDLVRSTPDDRRRRRAGHEEGLKREPGSRRLKNSEKNRSIVVDLARLDAVDWLAGSSGDGAPGRTRQDSERASGGGRGAESHVQPAEQVSVLAKAMATETWPRISGRLDQVTPHPRDVRRELAHHGWCDLLVGMIRVIESVNGPLRALSRMPASLIKDAILTSSAQDARPHVTAAVVGLVVDEVWRAFIAVACGGGSPFGLLGGEEALRALRILAVFICPAPRRHPEVRRYALKPLGEDVHHILTAQTEARLAELFAEWLP
;
A
#
# COMPACT_ATOMS: atom_id res chain seq x y z
N MET A 1 3.66 -4.68 -10.25
CA MET A 1 4.69 -3.61 -10.27
C MET A 1 4.99 -3.09 -11.68
N ASP A 2 4.41 -3.66 -12.74
CA ASP A 2 4.59 -3.15 -14.11
C ASP A 2 4.08 -1.72 -14.33
N LEU A 3 3.12 -1.27 -13.51
CA LEU A 3 2.63 0.12 -13.55
C LEU A 3 3.72 1.14 -13.17
N VAL A 4 4.60 0.82 -12.23
CA VAL A 4 5.68 1.74 -11.80
C VAL A 4 6.76 1.87 -12.88
N ARG A 5 6.91 0.86 -13.76
CA ARG A 5 7.86 0.85 -14.88
C ARG A 5 7.27 1.43 -16.18
N SER A 6 5.99 1.78 -16.19
CA SER A 6 5.33 2.33 -17.37
C SER A 6 5.70 3.80 -17.58
N THR A 7 5.81 4.23 -18.84
CA THR A 7 6.16 5.62 -19.17
C THR A 7 5.04 6.59 -18.75
N PRO A 8 5.32 7.89 -18.55
CA PRO A 8 4.28 8.87 -18.29
C PRO A 8 3.17 8.88 -19.36
N ASP A 9 3.53 8.66 -20.63
CA ASP A 9 2.56 8.56 -21.73
C ASP A 9 1.67 7.31 -21.62
N ASP A 10 2.22 6.17 -21.22
CA ASP A 10 1.43 4.96 -20.99
C ASP A 10 0.40 5.18 -19.86
N ARG A 11 0.80 5.83 -18.78
CA ARG A 11 -0.09 6.11 -17.65
C ARG A 11 -1.19 7.09 -18.04
N ARG A 12 -0.86 8.15 -18.79
CA ARG A 12 -1.85 9.08 -19.36
C ARG A 12 -2.86 8.38 -20.26
N ARG A 13 -2.40 7.51 -21.18
CA ARG A 13 -3.29 6.73 -22.06
C ARG A 13 -4.22 5.81 -21.26
N ARG A 14 -3.68 5.09 -20.26
CA ARG A 14 -4.48 4.21 -19.39
C ARG A 14 -5.52 5.00 -18.61
N ARG A 15 -5.15 6.16 -18.04
CA ARG A 15 -6.08 7.07 -17.37
C ARG A 15 -7.22 7.47 -18.30
N ALA A 16 -6.90 7.99 -19.49
CA ALA A 16 -7.92 8.39 -20.47
C ALA A 16 -8.88 7.24 -20.82
N GLY A 17 -8.35 6.03 -21.05
CA GLY A 17 -9.18 4.85 -21.33
C GLY A 17 -10.07 4.44 -20.15
N HIS A 18 -9.58 4.57 -18.92
CA HIS A 18 -10.40 4.36 -17.71
C HIS A 18 -11.51 5.40 -17.61
N GLU A 19 -11.20 6.67 -17.83
CA GLU A 19 -12.16 7.77 -17.75
C GLU A 19 -13.27 7.67 -18.81
N GLU A 20 -12.93 7.32 -20.05
CA GLU A 20 -13.89 7.03 -21.11
C GLU A 20 -14.79 5.83 -20.76
N GLY A 21 -14.24 4.85 -20.03
CA GLY A 21 -14.96 3.66 -19.58
C GLY A 21 -16.01 3.90 -18.49
N LEU A 22 -16.01 5.07 -17.83
CA LEU A 22 -16.95 5.42 -16.76
C LEU A 22 -18.35 5.66 -17.32
N LYS A 23 -19.34 5.00 -16.71
CA LYS A 23 -20.76 5.17 -17.06
C LYS A 23 -21.47 6.09 -16.07
N ARG A 24 -22.34 6.97 -16.54
CA ARG A 24 -23.20 7.82 -15.70
C ARG A 24 -24.63 7.28 -15.65
N GLU A 25 -25.36 7.65 -14.61
CA GLU A 25 -26.81 7.40 -14.55
C GLU A 25 -27.53 8.19 -15.66
N PRO A 26 -28.57 7.64 -16.30
CA PRO A 26 -29.33 8.36 -17.32
C PRO A 26 -29.84 9.72 -16.82
N GLY A 27 -29.58 10.79 -17.59
CA GLY A 27 -30.00 12.15 -17.23
C GLY A 27 -29.29 12.78 -16.03
N SER A 28 -28.23 12.14 -15.50
CA SER A 28 -27.52 12.62 -14.31
C SER A 28 -26.02 12.76 -14.55
N ARG A 29 -25.41 13.67 -13.79
CA ARG A 29 -23.94 13.76 -13.70
C ARG A 29 -23.35 12.69 -12.79
N ARG A 30 -24.14 11.96 -12.01
CA ARG A 30 -23.61 10.93 -11.08
C ARG A 30 -23.10 9.70 -11.81
N LEU A 31 -22.04 9.11 -11.29
CA LEU A 31 -21.56 7.80 -11.75
C LEU A 31 -22.59 6.72 -11.45
N LYS A 32 -22.77 5.81 -12.42
CA LYS A 32 -23.58 4.61 -12.19
C LYS A 32 -22.94 3.75 -11.11
N ASN A 33 -23.69 3.35 -10.09
CA ASN A 33 -23.18 2.48 -9.03
C ASN A 33 -23.06 1.03 -9.53
N SER A 34 -22.03 0.76 -10.33
CA SER A 34 -21.79 -0.52 -10.97
C SER A 34 -20.42 -1.08 -10.62
N GLU A 35 -20.28 -2.40 -10.68
CA GLU A 35 -18.99 -3.06 -10.44
C GLU A 35 -17.89 -2.53 -11.37
N LYS A 36 -18.23 -2.31 -12.65
CA LYS A 36 -17.28 -1.76 -13.63
C LYS A 36 -16.75 -0.40 -13.19
N ASN A 37 -17.63 0.54 -12.82
CA ASN A 37 -17.20 1.86 -12.38
C ASN A 37 -16.39 1.79 -11.08
N ARG A 38 -16.81 0.97 -10.11
CA ARG A 38 -16.03 0.75 -8.87
C ARG A 38 -14.62 0.22 -9.16
N SER A 39 -14.47 -0.69 -10.11
CA SER A 39 -13.15 -1.17 -10.53
C SER A 39 -12.32 -0.05 -11.16
N ILE A 40 -12.90 0.66 -12.14
CA ILE A 40 -12.24 1.75 -12.85
C ILE A 40 -11.75 2.83 -11.89
N VAL A 41 -12.58 3.25 -10.94
CA VAL A 41 -12.21 4.32 -10.00
C VAL A 41 -11.08 3.89 -9.06
N VAL A 42 -11.04 2.61 -8.64
CA VAL A 42 -9.90 2.12 -7.85
C VAL A 42 -8.63 2.00 -8.71
N ASP A 43 -8.75 1.64 -9.99
CA ASP A 43 -7.60 1.63 -10.90
C ASP A 43 -7.08 3.05 -11.19
N LEU A 44 -7.97 4.06 -11.26
CA LEU A 44 -7.58 5.47 -11.30
C LEU A 44 -6.81 5.88 -10.03
N ALA A 45 -7.24 5.45 -8.85
CA ALA A 45 -6.52 5.71 -7.60
C ALA A 45 -5.13 5.04 -7.57
N ARG A 46 -4.98 3.84 -8.14
CA ARG A 46 -3.67 3.21 -8.33
C ARG A 46 -2.79 4.02 -9.28
N LEU A 47 -3.36 4.55 -10.36
CA LEU A 47 -2.61 5.40 -11.29
C LEU A 47 -2.16 6.70 -10.61
N ASP A 48 -3.02 7.36 -9.82
CA ASP A 48 -2.65 8.54 -9.03
C ASP A 48 -1.47 8.23 -8.10
N ALA A 49 -1.53 7.12 -7.36
CA ALA A 49 -0.43 6.70 -6.49
C ALA A 49 0.87 6.40 -7.26
N VAL A 50 0.81 5.80 -8.46
CA VAL A 50 2.01 5.63 -9.31
C VAL A 50 2.55 6.97 -9.79
N ASP A 51 1.69 7.87 -10.26
CA ASP A 51 2.08 9.19 -10.72
C ASP A 51 2.78 9.97 -9.59
N TRP A 52 2.27 9.87 -8.35
CA TRP A 52 2.88 10.45 -7.15
C TRP A 52 4.24 9.83 -6.83
N LEU A 53 4.37 8.50 -6.84
CA LEU A 53 5.66 7.81 -6.62
C LEU A 53 6.70 8.20 -7.67
N ALA A 54 6.30 8.32 -8.93
CA ALA A 54 7.18 8.69 -10.03
C ALA A 54 7.59 10.17 -9.94
N GLY A 55 6.65 11.07 -9.64
CA GLY A 55 6.92 12.51 -9.50
C GLY A 55 7.80 12.83 -8.30
N SER A 56 7.70 12.04 -7.23
CA SER A 56 8.58 12.17 -6.05
C SER A 56 10.02 11.75 -6.34
N SER A 57 10.25 10.90 -7.36
CA SER A 57 11.57 10.33 -7.67
C SER A 57 12.53 11.28 -8.41
N GLY A 58 12.17 12.55 -8.62
CA GLY A 58 13.13 13.60 -8.96
C GLY A 58 13.58 13.67 -10.42
N ASP A 59 12.71 13.38 -11.39
CA ASP A 59 12.98 13.71 -12.80
C ASP A 59 12.07 14.86 -13.27
N GLY A 60 12.61 16.09 -13.20
CA GLY A 60 12.17 17.24 -13.99
C GLY A 60 10.90 17.96 -13.53
N ALA A 61 11.02 18.84 -12.53
CA ALA A 61 10.16 20.03 -12.49
C ALA A 61 10.52 20.92 -13.69
N PRO A 62 9.59 21.25 -14.61
CA PRO A 62 9.88 22.20 -15.69
C PRO A 62 9.93 23.60 -15.08
N GLY A 63 11.14 24.13 -14.88
CA GLY A 63 11.30 25.50 -14.38
C GLY A 63 12.63 25.86 -13.75
N ARG A 64 13.54 24.91 -13.47
CA ARG A 64 14.88 25.26 -12.97
C ARG A 64 15.80 25.61 -14.13
N THR A 65 15.96 26.90 -14.38
CA THR A 65 16.96 27.45 -15.30
C THR A 65 18.37 27.05 -14.88
N ARG A 66 19.17 26.67 -15.88
CA ARG A 66 20.57 26.20 -15.79
C ARG A 66 21.53 27.14 -15.06
N GLN A 67 21.12 28.37 -14.74
CA GLN A 67 21.92 29.38 -14.02
C GLN A 67 21.89 29.24 -12.49
N ASP A 68 20.92 28.53 -11.91
CA ASP A 68 20.87 28.33 -10.45
C ASP A 68 21.76 27.17 -9.97
N SER A 69 22.20 26.31 -10.88
CA SER A 69 23.01 25.12 -10.59
C SER A 69 24.47 25.44 -10.23
N GLU A 70 24.99 26.61 -10.58
CA GLU A 70 26.39 26.98 -10.32
C GLU A 70 26.59 27.79 -9.02
N ARG A 71 25.51 28.26 -8.38
CA ARG A 71 25.59 28.97 -7.08
C ARG A 71 25.41 28.07 -5.85
N ALA A 72 24.99 26.82 -6.03
CA ALA A 72 24.72 25.89 -4.93
C ALA A 72 25.93 25.04 -4.49
N SER A 73 27.13 25.26 -5.04
CA SER A 73 28.34 24.51 -4.64
C SER A 73 29.06 25.09 -3.41
N GLY A 74 28.44 26.02 -2.68
CA GLY A 74 29.03 26.67 -1.51
C GLY A 74 28.24 26.49 -0.23
N GLY A 75 28.52 25.42 0.52
CA GLY A 75 28.39 25.40 1.99
C GLY A 75 27.12 24.79 2.59
N GLY A 76 27.34 23.87 3.55
CA GLY A 76 26.47 23.73 4.72
C GLY A 76 25.69 22.42 4.88
N ARG A 77 26.32 21.47 5.59
CA ARG A 77 25.76 20.62 6.67
C ARG A 77 24.27 20.21 6.58
N GLY A 78 24.05 18.90 6.51
CA GLY A 78 22.85 18.27 7.07
C GLY A 78 21.68 18.06 6.11
N ALA A 79 21.93 17.69 4.86
CA ALA A 79 20.88 17.11 4.04
C ALA A 79 20.54 15.74 4.62
N GLU A 80 19.52 15.66 5.47
CA GLU A 80 18.86 14.41 5.82
C GLU A 80 18.51 13.72 4.50
N SER A 81 19.17 12.59 4.25
CA SER A 81 18.91 11.75 3.08
C SER A 81 17.54 11.12 3.26
N HIS A 82 16.48 11.87 2.97
CA HIS A 82 15.13 11.34 2.90
C HIS A 82 15.08 10.30 1.79
N VAL A 83 14.89 9.04 2.18
CA VAL A 83 14.67 7.92 1.25
C VAL A 83 13.42 8.23 0.42
N GLN A 84 13.52 8.11 -0.90
CA GLN A 84 12.43 8.45 -1.80
C GLN A 84 11.22 7.53 -1.57
N PRO A 85 9.96 8.02 -1.62
CA PRO A 85 8.78 7.17 -1.37
C PRO A 85 8.70 5.90 -2.23
N ALA A 86 9.15 5.97 -3.48
CA ALA A 86 9.23 4.80 -4.36
C ALA A 86 10.24 3.75 -3.86
N GLU A 87 11.38 4.21 -3.32
CA GLU A 87 12.38 3.35 -2.72
C GLU A 87 11.84 2.72 -1.43
N GLN A 88 11.14 3.49 -0.59
CA GLN A 88 10.49 2.98 0.63
C GLN A 88 9.51 1.84 0.34
N VAL A 89 8.60 2.05 -0.61
CA VAL A 89 7.65 1.02 -1.09
C VAL A 89 8.40 -0.19 -1.65
N SER A 90 9.48 0.03 -2.41
CA SER A 90 10.29 -1.03 -3.02
C SER A 90 11.04 -1.87 -1.98
N VAL A 91 11.68 -1.24 -1.00
CA VAL A 91 12.42 -1.90 0.08
C VAL A 91 11.47 -2.80 0.88
N LEU A 92 10.30 -2.28 1.25
CA LEU A 92 9.31 -3.06 1.99
C LEU A 92 8.75 -4.23 1.15
N ALA A 93 8.40 -3.98 -0.11
CA ALA A 93 7.95 -5.03 -1.03
C ALA A 93 9.02 -6.13 -1.19
N LYS A 94 10.29 -5.75 -1.33
CA LYS A 94 11.41 -6.68 -1.46
C LYS A 94 11.60 -7.50 -0.19
N ALA A 95 11.60 -6.86 0.98
CA ALA A 95 11.71 -7.58 2.26
C ALA A 95 10.61 -8.64 2.41
N MET A 96 9.37 -8.32 2.03
CA MET A 96 8.26 -9.28 2.07
C MET A 96 8.41 -10.40 1.02
N ALA A 97 8.72 -10.05 -0.23
CA ALA A 97 8.69 -10.99 -1.35
C ALA A 97 9.95 -11.85 -1.49
N THR A 98 11.14 -11.28 -1.34
CA THR A 98 12.40 -11.99 -1.61
C THR A 98 13.04 -12.58 -0.36
N GLU A 99 12.80 -12.00 0.81
CA GLU A 99 13.44 -12.44 2.05
C GLU A 99 12.49 -13.23 2.94
N THR A 100 11.25 -12.77 3.08
CA THR A 100 10.27 -13.33 4.02
C THR A 100 9.50 -14.49 3.42
N TRP A 101 9.00 -14.35 2.18
CA TRP A 101 8.21 -15.40 1.55
C TRP A 101 8.90 -16.77 1.45
N PRO A 102 10.20 -16.88 1.09
CA PRO A 102 10.87 -18.18 1.07
C PRO A 102 10.88 -18.87 2.46
N ARG A 103 11.02 -18.10 3.55
CA ARG A 103 10.99 -18.63 4.92
C ARG A 103 9.60 -19.12 5.30
N ILE A 104 8.56 -18.35 4.98
CA ILE A 104 7.17 -18.76 5.18
C ILE A 104 6.89 -20.03 4.39
N SER A 105 7.17 -20.01 3.07
CA SER A 105 6.86 -21.13 2.17
C SER A 105 7.61 -22.40 2.57
N GLY A 106 8.85 -22.31 3.05
CA GLY A 106 9.62 -23.47 3.52
C GLY A 106 9.12 -24.06 4.84
N ARG A 107 8.27 -23.35 5.58
CA ARG A 107 7.71 -23.78 6.87
C ARG A 107 6.22 -24.15 6.79
N LEU A 108 5.55 -23.94 5.66
CA LEU A 108 4.12 -24.22 5.52
C LEU A 108 3.78 -25.70 5.79
N ASP A 109 4.60 -26.62 5.32
CA ASP A 109 4.40 -28.07 5.50
C ASP A 109 4.42 -28.48 6.99
N GLN A 110 4.97 -27.64 7.87
CA GLN A 110 5.03 -27.87 9.32
C GLN A 110 3.77 -27.40 10.06
N VAL A 111 2.98 -26.50 9.45
CA VAL A 111 1.85 -25.82 10.12
C VAL A 111 0.50 -26.11 9.46
N THR A 112 0.48 -26.80 8.32
CA THR A 112 -0.74 -27.20 7.64
C THR A 112 -0.55 -28.48 6.82
N PRO A 113 -1.56 -29.37 6.75
CA PRO A 113 -1.56 -30.48 5.80
C PRO A 113 -1.87 -30.04 4.35
N HIS A 114 -2.25 -28.78 4.12
CA HIS A 114 -2.66 -28.23 2.81
C HIS A 114 -1.78 -27.05 2.34
N PRO A 115 -0.45 -27.22 2.23
CA PRO A 115 0.48 -26.13 1.94
C PRO A 115 0.31 -25.52 0.55
N ARG A 116 -0.25 -26.26 -0.41
CA ARG A 116 -0.56 -25.75 -1.76
C ARG A 116 -1.77 -24.82 -1.75
N ASP A 117 -2.83 -25.22 -1.05
CA ASP A 117 -4.05 -24.42 -0.94
C ASP A 117 -3.81 -23.14 -0.12
N VAL A 118 -3.02 -23.24 0.96
CA VAL A 118 -2.57 -22.05 1.71
C VAL A 118 -1.82 -21.06 0.83
N ARG A 119 -0.87 -21.51 0.00
CA ARG A 119 -0.14 -20.61 -0.92
C ARG A 119 -1.09 -19.89 -1.87
N ARG A 120 -2.08 -20.60 -2.42
CA ARG A 120 -3.10 -20.03 -3.31
C ARG A 120 -3.98 -19.01 -2.58
N GLU A 121 -4.43 -19.33 -1.38
CA GLU A 121 -5.29 -18.46 -0.56
C GLU A 121 -4.56 -17.19 -0.07
N LEU A 122 -3.29 -17.32 0.33
CA LEU A 122 -2.46 -16.18 0.67
C LEU A 122 -2.23 -15.24 -0.53
N ALA A 123 -2.03 -15.79 -1.73
CA ALA A 123 -1.89 -15.02 -2.96
C ALA A 123 -3.18 -14.32 -3.40
N HIS A 124 -4.35 -14.78 -2.96
CA HIS A 124 -5.62 -14.13 -3.29
C HIS A 124 -5.89 -12.92 -2.38
N HIS A 125 -6.07 -13.13 -1.07
CA HIS A 125 -6.37 -12.01 -0.15
C HIS A 125 -5.50 -11.97 1.11
N GLY A 126 -4.75 -13.03 1.42
CA GLY A 126 -3.97 -13.10 2.66
C GLY A 126 -2.93 -12.00 2.81
N TRP A 127 -2.25 -11.60 1.73
CA TRP A 127 -1.28 -10.51 1.81
C TRP A 127 -1.89 -9.14 2.06
N CYS A 128 -3.01 -8.81 1.41
CA CYS A 128 -3.65 -7.51 1.64
C CYS A 128 -4.28 -7.45 3.04
N ASP A 129 -4.81 -8.55 3.57
CA ASP A 129 -5.27 -8.63 4.97
C ASP A 129 -4.14 -8.44 5.96
N LEU A 130 -2.98 -9.06 5.70
CA LEU A 130 -1.80 -8.90 6.54
C LEU A 130 -1.35 -7.44 6.60
N LEU A 131 -1.25 -6.78 5.44
CA LEU A 131 -0.87 -5.36 5.39
C LEU A 131 -1.87 -4.47 6.10
N VAL A 132 -3.18 -4.71 5.93
CA VAL A 132 -4.21 -3.97 6.66
C VAL A 132 -4.14 -4.23 8.16
N GLY A 133 -3.91 -5.48 8.58
CA GLY A 133 -3.70 -5.83 9.99
C GLY A 133 -2.52 -5.07 10.60
N MET A 134 -1.41 -4.99 9.87
CA MET A 134 -0.24 -4.20 10.28
C MET A 134 -0.56 -2.71 10.37
N ILE A 135 -1.23 -2.13 9.37
CA ILE A 135 -1.63 -0.71 9.36
C ILE A 135 -2.44 -0.38 10.62
N ARG A 136 -3.50 -1.15 10.89
CA ARG A 136 -4.40 -0.95 12.04
C ARG A 136 -3.65 -0.99 13.37
N VAL A 137 -2.68 -1.89 13.48
CA VAL A 137 -1.88 -2.09 14.68
C VAL A 137 -0.86 -0.97 14.86
N ILE A 138 -0.25 -0.47 13.78
CA ILE A 138 0.64 0.69 13.84
C ILE A 138 -0.14 1.95 14.25
N GLU A 139 -1.33 2.15 13.67
CA GLU A 139 -2.20 3.28 13.98
C GLU A 139 -2.69 3.28 15.44
N SER A 140 -2.98 2.11 16.01
CA SER A 140 -3.52 2.01 17.38
C SER A 140 -2.54 2.39 18.48
N VAL A 141 -1.23 2.34 18.21
CA VAL A 141 -0.19 2.67 19.20
C VAL A 141 0.02 4.17 19.36
N ASN A 142 -0.29 4.96 18.33
CA ASN A 142 -0.11 6.41 18.31
C ASN A 142 1.20 6.87 18.97
N GLY A 143 2.31 6.24 18.57
CA GLY A 143 3.62 6.37 19.21
C GLY A 143 4.78 5.98 18.27
N PRO A 144 6.05 6.16 18.69
CA PRO A 144 7.20 5.94 17.81
C PRO A 144 7.29 4.47 17.38
N LEU A 145 7.70 4.22 16.13
CA LEU A 145 7.80 2.86 15.55
C LEU A 145 8.59 1.88 16.42
N ARG A 146 9.59 2.35 17.18
CA ARG A 146 10.35 1.50 18.11
C ARG A 146 9.50 0.92 19.26
N ALA A 147 8.43 1.59 19.67
CA ALA A 147 7.48 1.06 20.65
C ALA A 147 6.72 -0.17 20.09
N LEU A 148 6.58 -0.26 18.77
CA LEU A 148 5.94 -1.39 18.11
C LEU A 148 6.74 -2.69 18.24
N SER A 149 8.05 -2.64 18.46
CA SER A 149 8.87 -3.86 18.68
C SER A 149 8.39 -4.68 19.88
N ARG A 150 7.68 -4.05 20.83
CA ARG A 150 7.13 -4.68 22.03
C ARG A 150 5.66 -5.06 21.90
N MET A 151 5.03 -4.77 20.75
CA MET A 151 3.62 -5.06 20.58
C MET A 151 3.36 -6.53 20.33
N PRO A 152 2.23 -7.05 20.84
CA PRO A 152 1.87 -8.42 20.62
C PRO A 152 1.39 -8.60 19.17
N ALA A 153 2.11 -9.44 18.42
CA ALA A 153 1.73 -9.88 17.08
C ALA A 153 0.30 -10.46 17.03
N SER A 154 -0.27 -10.86 18.17
CA SER A 154 -1.66 -11.33 18.30
C SER A 154 -2.68 -10.32 17.76
N LEU A 155 -2.47 -9.00 17.91
CA LEU A 155 -3.42 -8.01 17.38
C LEU A 155 -3.50 -8.04 15.85
N ILE A 156 -2.38 -8.31 15.18
CA ILE A 156 -2.33 -8.47 13.72
C ILE A 156 -3.00 -9.79 13.33
N LYS A 157 -2.76 -10.87 14.10
CA LYS A 157 -3.39 -12.17 13.89
C LYS A 157 -4.92 -12.07 13.99
N ASP A 158 -5.43 -11.40 15.02
CA ASP A 158 -6.85 -11.18 15.25
C ASP A 158 -7.48 -10.37 14.11
N ALA A 159 -6.80 -9.31 13.65
CA ALA A 159 -7.27 -8.50 12.53
C ALA A 159 -7.39 -9.30 11.21
N ILE A 160 -6.50 -10.27 10.97
CA ILE A 160 -6.55 -11.13 9.78
C ILE A 160 -7.65 -12.19 9.91
N LEU A 161 -7.76 -12.82 11.08
CA LEU A 161 -8.73 -13.89 11.33
C LEU A 161 -10.17 -13.38 11.39
N THR A 162 -10.37 -12.08 11.63
CA THR A 162 -11.69 -11.42 11.62
C THR A 162 -11.98 -10.65 10.32
N SER A 163 -11.09 -10.74 9.32
CA SER A 163 -11.29 -10.08 8.02
C SER A 163 -12.49 -10.66 7.28
N SER A 164 -13.22 -9.81 6.54
CA SER A 164 -14.29 -10.21 5.64
C SER A 164 -13.84 -11.19 4.54
N ALA A 165 -12.54 -11.28 4.27
CA ALA A 165 -11.96 -12.22 3.32
C ALA A 165 -11.59 -13.58 3.94
N GLN A 166 -11.77 -13.79 5.25
CA GLN A 166 -11.37 -15.03 5.92
C GLN A 166 -12.23 -16.24 5.49
N ASP A 167 -13.53 -16.04 5.26
CA ASP A 167 -14.45 -17.11 4.82
C ASP A 167 -14.03 -17.74 3.48
N ALA A 168 -13.35 -16.98 2.63
CA ALA A 168 -12.83 -17.45 1.35
C ALA A 168 -11.47 -18.19 1.47
N ARG A 169 -10.92 -18.34 2.68
CA ARG A 169 -9.58 -18.89 2.95
C ARG A 169 -9.60 -19.96 4.06
N PRO A 170 -10.34 -21.06 3.87
CA PRO A 170 -10.54 -22.06 4.92
C PRO A 170 -9.24 -22.75 5.37
N HIS A 171 -8.18 -22.76 4.56
CA HIS A 171 -6.91 -23.39 4.91
C HIS A 171 -5.95 -22.43 5.62
N VAL A 172 -6.20 -21.12 5.57
CA VAL A 172 -5.43 -20.09 6.31
C VAL A 172 -5.89 -20.06 7.77
N THR A 173 -5.45 -21.04 8.53
CA THR A 173 -5.77 -21.21 9.95
C THR A 173 -5.00 -20.25 10.85
N ALA A 174 -5.34 -20.19 12.14
CA ALA A 174 -4.60 -19.41 13.13
C ALA A 174 -3.10 -19.74 13.21
N ALA A 175 -2.72 -21.01 13.00
CA ALA A 175 -1.32 -21.43 12.97
C ALA A 175 -0.57 -20.85 11.75
N VAL A 176 -1.20 -20.88 10.58
CA VAL A 176 -0.67 -20.30 9.34
C VAL A 176 -0.55 -18.78 9.48
N VAL A 177 -1.61 -18.11 9.97
CA VAL A 177 -1.59 -16.67 10.23
C VAL A 177 -0.49 -16.32 11.23
N GLY A 178 -0.32 -17.13 12.28
CA GLY A 178 0.76 -16.99 13.24
C GLY A 178 2.13 -16.96 12.59
N LEU A 179 2.45 -17.98 11.79
CA LEU A 179 3.70 -18.07 11.05
C LEU A 179 3.93 -16.85 10.14
N VAL A 180 2.92 -16.49 9.34
CA VAL A 180 3.01 -15.39 8.36
C VAL A 180 3.25 -14.05 9.07
N VAL A 181 2.45 -13.76 10.10
CA VAL A 181 2.58 -12.52 10.87
C VAL A 181 3.93 -12.44 11.55
N ASP A 182 4.39 -13.50 12.20
CA ASP A 182 5.65 -13.48 12.96
C ASP A 182 6.86 -13.21 12.03
N GLU A 183 6.89 -13.86 10.85
CA GLU A 183 7.97 -13.65 9.88
C GLU A 183 7.92 -12.25 9.23
N VAL A 184 6.73 -11.79 8.81
CA VAL A 184 6.58 -10.48 8.15
C VAL A 184 6.78 -9.33 9.12
N TRP A 185 6.26 -9.44 10.35
CA TRP A 185 6.45 -8.42 11.37
C TRP A 185 7.94 -8.26 11.73
N ARG A 186 8.66 -9.37 11.89
CA ARG A 186 10.10 -9.36 12.13
C ARG A 186 10.86 -8.68 11.00
N ALA A 187 10.55 -9.00 9.74
CA ALA A 187 11.16 -8.36 8.59
C ALA A 187 10.82 -6.86 8.51
N PHE A 188 9.56 -6.50 8.75
CA PHE A 188 9.12 -5.11 8.80
C PHE A 188 9.86 -4.30 9.86
N ILE A 189 9.96 -4.80 11.09
CA ILE A 189 10.70 -4.13 12.16
C ILE A 189 12.19 -4.02 11.81
N ALA A 190 12.79 -5.05 11.19
CA ALA A 190 14.18 -4.97 10.75
C ALA A 190 14.40 -3.87 9.69
N VAL A 191 13.46 -3.69 8.75
CA VAL A 191 13.53 -2.59 7.78
C VAL A 191 13.25 -1.24 8.44
N ALA A 192 12.14 -1.13 9.17
CA ALA A 192 11.68 0.13 9.74
C ALA A 192 12.60 0.64 10.86
N CYS A 193 13.24 -0.26 11.63
CA CYS A 193 14.03 0.07 12.82
C CYS A 193 15.51 -0.34 12.75
N GLY A 194 15.93 -1.17 11.78
CA GLY A 194 17.24 -1.86 11.82
C GLY A 194 18.42 -1.14 11.21
N GLY A 195 18.25 0.09 10.71
CA GLY A 195 19.40 0.95 10.42
C GLY A 195 19.93 1.52 11.74
N GLY A 196 21.19 1.27 12.10
CA GLY A 196 21.87 1.89 13.25
C GLY A 196 22.02 3.43 13.19
N SER A 197 21.29 4.06 12.27
CA SER A 197 21.08 5.50 12.17
C SER A 197 19.99 5.93 13.18
N PRO A 198 20.10 7.12 13.80
CA PRO A 198 18.98 7.71 14.53
C PRO A 198 17.73 7.93 13.64
N PHE A 199 17.91 7.88 12.32
CA PHE A 199 16.87 7.93 11.29
C PHE A 199 16.60 6.52 10.74
N GLY A 200 15.66 5.78 11.34
CA GLY A 200 15.18 4.52 10.74
C GLY A 200 14.84 4.73 9.26
N LEU A 201 14.94 3.67 8.42
CA LEU A 201 14.72 3.80 6.97
C LEU A 201 13.35 4.42 6.61
N LEU A 202 12.39 4.33 7.54
CA LEU A 202 11.04 4.90 7.44
C LEU A 202 10.66 5.59 8.75
N GLY A 203 10.11 6.80 8.68
CA GLY A 203 9.31 7.35 9.78
C GLY A 203 7.95 6.65 9.87
N GLY A 204 7.19 6.94 10.93
CA GLY A 204 5.91 6.28 11.20
C GLY A 204 4.88 6.48 10.08
N GLU A 205 4.77 7.71 9.59
CA GLU A 205 3.84 8.05 8.51
C GLU A 205 4.30 7.51 7.16
N GLU A 206 5.60 7.55 6.88
CA GLU A 206 6.20 6.98 5.66
C GLU A 206 5.98 5.47 5.58
N ALA A 207 6.16 4.76 6.69
CA ALA A 207 5.90 3.33 6.77
C ALA A 207 4.42 3.02 6.55
N LEU A 208 3.51 3.77 7.18
CA LEU A 208 2.08 3.64 6.97
C LEU A 208 1.71 3.90 5.51
N ARG A 209 2.21 4.97 4.91
CA ARG A 209 1.98 5.32 3.51
C ARG A 209 2.45 4.19 2.58
N ALA A 210 3.64 3.67 2.79
CA ALA A 210 4.18 2.56 2.01
C ALA A 210 3.31 1.29 2.16
N LEU A 211 2.90 0.94 3.38
CA LEU A 211 2.00 -0.19 3.64
C LEU A 211 0.65 -0.03 2.94
N ARG A 212 0.05 1.16 3.01
CA ARG A 212 -1.25 1.46 2.38
C ARG A 212 -1.17 1.36 0.86
N ILE A 213 -0.12 1.93 0.25
CA ILE A 213 0.14 1.78 -1.19
C ILE A 213 0.29 0.30 -1.54
N LEU A 214 1.11 -0.45 -0.82
CA LEU A 214 1.28 -1.88 -1.08
C LEU A 214 -0.04 -2.65 -0.97
N ALA A 215 -0.84 -2.40 0.08
CA ALA A 215 -2.12 -3.06 0.29
C ALA A 215 -3.08 -2.85 -0.90
N VAL A 216 -3.17 -1.62 -1.41
CA VAL A 216 -4.00 -1.29 -2.57
C VAL A 216 -3.48 -1.97 -3.84
N PHE A 217 -2.17 -2.07 -4.03
CA PHE A 217 -1.57 -2.64 -5.24
C PHE A 217 -1.62 -4.16 -5.29
N ILE A 218 -1.40 -4.83 -4.16
CA ILE A 218 -1.36 -6.30 -4.14
C ILE A 218 -2.75 -6.93 -4.01
N CYS A 219 -3.75 -6.18 -3.54
CA CYS A 219 -5.11 -6.69 -3.48
C CYS A 219 -5.62 -6.97 -4.91
N PRO A 220 -6.09 -8.18 -5.24
CA PRO A 220 -6.59 -8.47 -6.59
C PRO A 220 -7.96 -7.83 -6.86
N ALA A 221 -8.73 -7.53 -5.81
CA ALA A 221 -10.06 -6.97 -5.92
C ALA A 221 -10.35 -5.93 -4.83
N PRO A 222 -9.59 -4.81 -4.74
CA PRO A 222 -9.78 -3.79 -3.70
C PRO A 222 -11.21 -3.21 -3.68
N ARG A 223 -11.86 -3.12 -4.84
CA ARG A 223 -13.28 -2.72 -4.97
C ARG A 223 -14.26 -3.62 -4.19
N ARG A 224 -13.88 -4.87 -3.90
CA ARG A 224 -14.66 -5.87 -3.18
C ARG A 224 -14.10 -6.16 -1.78
N HIS A 225 -13.02 -5.49 -1.37
CA HIS A 225 -12.34 -5.69 -0.09
C HIS A 225 -12.48 -4.45 0.82
N PRO A 226 -13.51 -4.38 1.69
CA PRO A 226 -13.82 -3.20 2.50
C PRO A 226 -12.67 -2.73 3.39
N GLU A 227 -11.91 -3.64 3.97
CA GLU A 227 -10.81 -3.35 4.88
C GLU A 227 -9.67 -2.64 4.15
N VAL A 228 -9.31 -3.08 2.94
CA VAL A 228 -8.35 -2.36 2.09
C VAL A 228 -8.87 -0.97 1.73
N ARG A 229 -10.17 -0.81 1.43
CA ARG A 229 -10.70 0.52 1.10
C ARG A 229 -10.69 1.45 2.31
N ARG A 230 -11.07 0.94 3.49
CA ARG A 230 -11.20 1.71 4.72
C ARG A 230 -9.85 2.08 5.34
N TYR A 231 -8.93 1.13 5.42
CA TYR A 231 -7.67 1.32 6.16
C TYR A 231 -6.48 1.65 5.25
N ALA A 232 -6.60 1.42 3.94
CA ALA A 232 -5.54 1.77 2.98
C ALA A 232 -5.96 2.85 1.98
N LEU A 233 -7.02 2.63 1.19
CA LEU A 233 -7.36 3.54 0.10
C LEU A 233 -7.87 4.90 0.60
N LYS A 234 -8.78 4.92 1.57
CA LYS A 234 -9.34 6.17 2.14
C LYS A 234 -8.26 7.04 2.77
N PRO A 235 -7.38 6.51 3.65
CA PRO A 235 -6.29 7.30 4.20
C PRO A 235 -5.28 7.79 3.16
N LEU A 236 -5.16 7.15 1.98
CA LEU A 236 -4.35 7.69 0.88
C LEU A 236 -5.02 8.88 0.19
N GLY A 237 -6.34 8.94 0.15
CA GLY A 237 -7.08 10.13 -0.31
C GLY A 237 -7.04 11.28 0.69
N GLU A 238 -6.90 10.97 1.98
CA GLU A 238 -6.79 11.97 3.06
C GLU A 238 -5.34 12.38 3.35
N ASP A 239 -4.36 11.80 2.66
CA ASP A 239 -2.94 12.05 2.89
C ASP A 239 -2.56 13.48 2.48
N VAL A 240 -1.79 14.15 3.34
CA VAL A 240 -1.36 15.55 3.18
C VAL A 240 -0.55 15.81 1.91
N HIS A 241 0.03 14.77 1.31
CA HIS A 241 0.77 14.88 0.05
C HIS A 241 -0.13 14.78 -1.20
N HIS A 242 -1.45 14.70 -1.03
CA HIS A 242 -2.42 14.61 -2.12
C HIS A 242 -2.07 13.48 -3.11
N ILE A 243 -1.86 12.29 -2.57
CA ILE A 243 -1.48 11.09 -3.34
C ILE A 243 -2.56 10.77 -4.37
N LEU A 244 -3.83 10.95 -4.00
CA LEU A 244 -4.95 10.87 -4.92
C LEU A 244 -5.31 12.26 -5.43
N THR A 245 -5.82 12.33 -6.66
CA THR A 245 -6.34 13.58 -7.19
C THR A 245 -7.74 13.84 -6.64
N ALA A 246 -8.09 15.12 -6.44
CA ALA A 246 -9.44 15.52 -6.01
C ALA A 246 -10.56 14.93 -6.88
N GLN A 247 -10.29 14.75 -8.19
CA GLN A 247 -11.25 14.12 -9.09
C GLN A 247 -11.45 12.63 -8.78
N THR A 248 -10.38 11.89 -8.50
CA THR A 248 -10.48 10.48 -8.09
C THR A 248 -11.16 10.35 -6.74
N GLU A 249 -10.84 11.21 -5.78
CA GLU A 249 -11.49 11.25 -4.45
C GLU A 249 -13.00 11.48 -4.57
N ALA A 250 -13.43 12.47 -5.37
CA ALA A 250 -14.84 12.73 -5.60
C ALA A 250 -15.56 11.50 -6.20
N ARG A 251 -14.92 10.82 -7.17
CA ARG A 251 -15.45 9.60 -7.78
C ARG A 251 -15.51 8.43 -6.78
N LEU A 252 -14.55 8.33 -5.86
CA LEU A 252 -14.56 7.34 -4.77
C LEU A 252 -15.72 7.61 -3.81
N ALA A 253 -15.91 8.87 -3.40
CA ALA A 253 -17.03 9.31 -2.57
C ALA A 253 -18.41 9.06 -3.20
N GLU A 254 -18.53 9.17 -4.52
CA GLU A 254 -19.78 8.84 -5.23
C GLU A 254 -20.15 7.35 -5.18
N LEU A 255 -19.17 6.45 -5.09
CA LEU A 255 -19.35 5.01 -5.31
C LEU A 255 -19.22 4.15 -4.06
N PHE A 256 -18.54 4.65 -3.01
CA PHE A 256 -18.20 3.89 -1.81
C PHE A 256 -18.69 4.65 -0.57
N ALA A 257 -19.56 4.02 0.22
CA ALA A 257 -20.20 4.65 1.36
C ALA A 257 -19.20 5.06 2.46
N GLU A 258 -18.12 4.31 2.61
CA GLU A 258 -17.07 4.56 3.59
C GLU A 258 -16.26 5.85 3.32
N TRP A 259 -16.42 6.47 2.14
CA TRP A 259 -15.82 7.76 1.77
C TRP A 259 -16.69 8.96 2.10
N LEU A 260 -17.92 8.74 2.55
CA LEU A 260 -18.76 9.82 3.05
C LEU A 260 -18.24 10.27 4.45
N PRO A 261 -18.37 11.56 4.79
CA PRO A 261 -18.02 12.10 6.11
C PRO A 261 -18.77 11.42 7.26
#